data_AF-A0A2W4HT77-F1
#
_entry.id   AF-A0A2W4HT77-F1
#
_cell.length_a   1.000
_cell.length_b   1.000
_cell.length_c   1.000
_cell.angle_alpha   90.00
_cell.angle_beta   90.00
_cell.angle_gamma   90.00
#
_symmetry.space_group_name_H-M   'P 1'
#
loop_
_entity.id
_entity.type
_entity.pdbx_description
1 polymer ?
#
loop_
_entity_poly.entity_id
_entity_poly.type
_entity_poly.pdbx_seq_one_letter_code
_entity_poly.pdbx_strand_id
1 'polypeptide(L)' 'MSEGNEAELGRSKYGSTPQEHLRHLLTIGWSTKSPLILKYVAENRLQRELSEWQELETAASAAKTSSKK' A
#
# COMPACT_ATOMS: atom_id res chain seq x y z
N MET A 1 33.89 -24.02 -4.38
CA MET A 1 33.21 -23.32 -3.26
C MET A 1 31.83 -22.99 -3.76
N SER A 2 30.79 -23.53 -3.13
CA SER A 2 29.40 -23.21 -3.44
C SER A 2 29.04 -21.89 -2.74
N GLU A 3 28.79 -20.85 -3.51
CA GLU A 3 27.97 -19.68 -3.14
C GLU A 3 26.85 -19.68 -4.21
N GLY A 4 25.62 -20.16 -3.95
CA GLY A 4 24.75 -19.76 -2.85
C GLY A 4 24.10 -18.42 -3.24
N ASN A 5 23.22 -18.42 -4.24
CA ASN A 5 21.77 -18.21 -4.07
C ASN A 5 21.38 -16.72 -3.83
N GLU A 6 20.25 -16.28 -4.40
CA GLU A 6 19.51 -15.02 -4.09
C GLU A 6 19.76 -13.74 -4.93
N ALA A 7 20.33 -13.82 -6.13
CA ALA A 7 20.56 -12.62 -6.97
C ALA A 7 19.32 -12.03 -7.70
N GLU A 8 18.13 -12.65 -7.69
CA GLU A 8 17.05 -12.24 -8.61
C GLU A 8 15.64 -12.13 -8.03
N LEU A 9 15.48 -12.00 -6.70
CA LEU A 9 14.18 -11.57 -6.16
C LEU A 9 14.04 -10.04 -6.31
N GLY A 10 13.78 -9.61 -7.54
CA GLY A 10 12.87 -8.51 -7.89
C GLY A 10 12.83 -7.29 -6.97
N ARG A 11 13.97 -6.84 -6.42
CA ARG A 11 14.07 -5.53 -5.78
C ARG A 11 14.02 -4.51 -6.90
N SER A 12 12.81 -4.23 -7.39
CA SER A 12 12.54 -3.21 -8.39
C SER A 12 13.32 -1.96 -8.00
N LYS A 13 14.34 -1.67 -8.81
CA LYS A 13 15.24 -0.50 -8.72
C LYS A 13 14.53 0.83 -8.98
N TYR A 14 13.23 0.90 -8.79
CA TYR A 14 12.49 2.14 -8.85
C TYR A 14 12.51 2.74 -7.46
N GLY A 15 13.00 3.97 -7.33
CA GLY A 15 12.88 4.73 -6.10
C GLY A 15 11.40 4.88 -5.78
N SER A 16 10.85 3.92 -5.04
CA SER A 16 9.49 3.99 -4.56
C SER A 16 9.44 5.18 -3.63
N THR A 17 8.82 6.26 -4.09
CA THR A 17 8.49 7.35 -3.19
C THR A 17 7.67 6.75 -2.05
N PRO A 18 7.74 7.34 -0.84
CA PRO A 18 7.04 6.75 0.28
C PRO A 18 5.52 6.65 0.03
N GLN A 19 4.99 7.49 -0.87
CA GLN A 19 3.62 7.40 -1.40
C GLN A 19 3.36 6.11 -2.17
N GLU A 20 4.21 5.77 -3.14
CA GLU A 20 4.06 4.54 -3.94
C GLU A 20 4.21 3.30 -3.08
N HIS A 21 5.14 3.32 -2.12
CA HIS A 21 5.32 2.21 -1.18
C HIS A 21 4.09 2.02 -0.29
N LEU A 22 3.54 3.10 0.26
CA LEU A 22 2.29 3.05 1.03
C LEU A 22 1.16 2.46 0.19
N ARG A 23 0.96 2.95 -1.03
CA ARG A 23 -0.09 2.45 -1.93
C ARG A 23 0.08 0.97 -2.24
N HIS A 24 1.30 0.50 -2.45
CA HIS A 24 1.58 -0.91 -2.67
C HIS A 24 1.19 -1.76 -1.45
N LEU A 25 1.59 -1.34 -0.24
CA LEU A 25 1.20 -2.02 1.01
C LEU A 25 -0.31 -2.11 1.17
N LEU A 26 -1.03 -1.02 0.91
CA LEU A 26 -2.49 -1.02 0.99
C LEU A 26 -3.13 -1.91 -0.07
N THR A 27 -2.59 -1.93 -1.29
CA THR A 27 -3.08 -2.76 -2.41
C THR A 27 -2.92 -4.26 -2.16
N ILE A 28 -1.83 -4.68 -1.52
CA ILE A 28 -1.64 -6.10 -1.16
C ILE A 28 -2.47 -6.53 0.08
N GLY A 29 -3.23 -5.60 0.67
CA GLY A 29 -4.18 -5.89 1.76
C GLY A 29 -3.70 -5.52 3.16
N TRP A 30 -2.68 -4.66 3.31
CA TRP A 30 -2.36 -4.14 4.64
C TRP A 30 -3.48 -3.25 5.16
N SER A 31 -3.79 -3.42 6.44
CA SER A 31 -4.80 -2.58 7.09
C SER A 31 -4.29 -1.14 7.26
N THR A 32 -5.08 -0.17 6.82
CA THR A 32 -4.84 1.27 7.05
C THR A 32 -4.81 1.64 8.54
N LYS A 33 -5.37 0.78 9.40
CA LYS A 33 -5.35 0.91 10.87
C LYS A 33 -4.18 0.19 11.52
N SER A 34 -3.32 -0.47 10.74
CA SER A 34 -2.15 -1.15 11.27
C SER A 34 -1.17 -0.14 11.88
N PRO A 35 -0.64 -0.38 13.10
CA PRO A 35 0.29 0.55 13.74
C PRO A 35 1.56 0.78 12.90
N LEU A 36 1.96 -0.22 12.10
CA LEU A 36 3.09 -0.11 11.18
C LEU A 36 2.81 0.88 10.04
N ILE A 37 1.60 0.84 9.47
CA ILE A 37 1.18 1.78 8.43
C ILE A 37 1.02 3.18 9.00
N LEU A 38 0.40 3.31 10.18
CA LEU A 38 0.22 4.61 10.85
C LEU A 38 1.57 5.27 11.16
N LYS A 39 2.53 4.49 11.66
CA LYS A 39 3.88 4.97 11.92
C LYS A 39 4.58 5.41 10.63
N TYR A 40 4.55 4.57 9.59
CA TYR A 40 5.14 4.90 8.29
C TYR A 40 4.55 6.18 7.68
N VAL A 41 3.23 6.33 7.76
CA VAL A 41 2.49 7.51 7.31
C VAL A 41 2.88 8.76 8.10
N ALA A 42 3.03 8.65 9.42
CA ALA A 42 3.45 9.75 10.27
C ALA A 42 4.89 10.20 9.98
N GLU A 43 5.82 9.24 9.83
CA GLU A 43 7.23 9.50 9.52
C GLU A 43 7.41 10.17 8.16
N ASN A 44 6.57 9.83 7.17
CA ASN A 44 6.65 10.35 5.80
C ASN A 44 5.62 11.46 5.50
N ARG A 45 4.85 11.92 6.49
CA ARG A 45 3.77 12.92 6.34
C ARG A 45 2.72 12.58 5.27
N LEU A 46 2.37 11.30 5.14
CA LEU A 46 1.44 10.77 4.13
C LEU A 46 -0.02 10.65 4.62
N GLN A 47 -0.40 11.40 5.65
CA GLN A 47 -1.73 11.29 6.27
C GLN A 47 -2.85 11.53 5.26
N ARG A 48 -2.61 12.47 4.34
CA ARG A 48 -3.51 12.78 3.23
C ARG A 48 -3.68 11.60 2.28
N GLU A 49 -2.58 11.00 1.82
CA GLU A 49 -2.61 9.85 0.90
C GLU A 49 -3.35 8.65 1.50
N LEU A 50 -3.14 8.39 2.80
CA LEU A 50 -3.85 7.33 3.52
C LEU A 50 -5.36 7.61 3.56
N SER A 51 -5.75 8.86 3.81
CA SER A 51 -7.16 9.29 3.84
C SER A 51 -7.81 9.17 2.47
N GLU A 52 -7.16 9.67 1.41
CA GLU A 52 -7.66 9.58 0.04
C GLU A 52 -7.85 8.11 -0.37
N TRP A 53 -6.93 7.22 0.01
CA TRP A 53 -7.08 5.78 -0.25
C TRP A 53 -8.27 5.16 0.49
N GLN A 54 -8.49 5.52 1.76
CA GLN A 54 -9.66 5.05 2.53
C GLN A 54 -10.99 5.50 1.92
N GLU A 55 -11.04 6.74 1.43
CA GLU A 55 -12.21 7.29 0.74
C GLU A 55 -12.47 6.55 -0.58
N LEU A 56 -11.41 6.29 -1.37
CA LEU A 56 -11.51 5.53 -2.62
C LEU A 56 -11.97 4.09 -2.39
N GLU A 57 -11.47 3.40 -1.36
CA GLU A 57 -11.90 2.04 -1.03
C GLU A 57 -13.33 1.99 -0.52
N THR A 58 -13.75 3.00 0.25
CA THR A 58 -15.13 3.13 0.69
C THR A 58 -16.06 3.38 -0.51
N ALA A 59 -15.67 4.25 -1.44
CA ALA A 59 -16.42 4.51 -2.66
C ALA A 59 -16.46 3.29 -3.59
N ALA A 60 -15.35 2.58 -3.76
CA ALA A 60 -15.26 1.35 -4.55
C ALA A 60 -16.09 0.22 -3.93
N SER A 61 -16.10 0.11 -2.60
CA SER A 61 -16.93 -0.85 -1.87
C SER A 61 -18.41 -0.49 -1.97
N ALA A 62 -18.77 0.80 -1.92
CA ALA A 62 -20.15 1.27 -2.09
C ALA A 62 -20.67 0.99 -3.51
N ALA A 63 -19.87 1.27 -4.54
CA ALA A 63 -20.25 1.06 -5.95
C ALA A 63 -20.50 -0.43 -6.29
N LYS A 64 -19.86 -1.36 -5.57
CA LYS A 64 -20.08 -2.81 -5.77
C LYS A 64 -21.44 -3.31 -5.27
N THR A 65 -22.19 -2.51 -4.51
CA THR A 65 -23.49 -2.91 -3.94
C THR A 65 -24.72 -2.47 -4.74
N SER A 66 -24.56 -1.62 -5.77
CA SER A 66 -25.70 -1.07 -6.53
C SER A 66 -26.04 -1.77 -7.84
N SER A 67 -25.44 -2.92 -8.18
CA SER A 67 -25.82 -3.70 -9.38
C SER A 67 -26.70 -4.90 -9.03
N LYS A 68 -27.91 -4.67 -8.51
CA LYS A 68 -29.00 -5.66 -8.54
C LYS A 68 -30.38 -5.02 -8.27
N LYS A 69 -30.96 -4.33 -9.26
CA LYS A 69 -32.37 -4.50 -9.60
C LYS A 69 -32.70 -3.95 -10.98
#